data_AF-A0A6H1ZKY7-F1
#
_entry.id   AF-A0A6H1ZKY7-F1
#
_cell.length_a   1.000
_cell.length_b   1.000
_cell.length_c   1.000
_cell.angle_alpha   90.00
_cell.angle_beta   90.00
_cell.angle_gamma   90.00
#
_symmetry.space_group_name_H-M   'P 1'
#
loop_
_entity.id
_entity.type
_entity.pdbx_description
1 polymer ?
#
loop_
_entity_poly.entity_id
_entity_poly.type
_entity_poly.pdbx_seq_one_letter_code
_entity_poly.pdbx_strand_id
1 'polypeptide(L)'
;MQISIKEIKHENKTSQAGKDFVSCKIKTWSENQQKDLWISGFGNSITETWAVGDTVDVDLEQKGEYWNFNLNNNSRPSKTALDVLKEISAKLDVLIGKDKSTEELAKELGGEVVPKINNKGQEENPIDVSEIPF
;
A
#
# COMPACT_ATOMS: atom_id res chain seq x y z
N MET A 1 5.96 9.24 -14.09
CA MET A 1 4.76 9.57 -14.89
C MET A 1 3.67 8.58 -14.53
N GLN A 2 2.43 9.05 -14.32
CA GLN A 2 1.30 8.15 -14.07
C GLN A 2 0.71 7.61 -15.37
N ILE A 3 0.44 6.30 -15.39
CA ILE A 3 -0.20 5.60 -16.50
C ILE A 3 -1.31 4.69 -15.97
N SER A 4 -2.38 4.52 -16.72
CA SER A 4 -3.45 3.58 -16.38
C SER A 4 -3.31 2.30 -17.20
N ILE A 5 -3.30 1.16 -16.51
CA ILE A 5 -3.09 -0.15 -17.11
C ILE A 5 -4.41 -0.61 -17.76
N LYS A 6 -4.44 -0.69 -19.09
CA LYS A 6 -5.57 -1.29 -19.84
C LYS A 6 -5.42 -2.79 -20.02
N GLU A 7 -4.17 -3.26 -20.12
CA GLU A 7 -3.83 -4.67 -20.28
C GLU A 7 -2.42 -4.90 -19.75
N ILE A 8 -2.16 -6.04 -19.11
CA ILE A 8 -0.84 -6.42 -18.59
C ILE A 8 -0.50 -7.86 -19.00
N LYS A 9 0.74 -8.09 -19.43
CA LYS A 9 1.25 -9.41 -19.85
C LYS A 9 2.62 -9.66 -19.23
N HIS A 10 2.80 -10.85 -18.67
CA HIS A 10 4.08 -11.33 -18.18
C HIS A 10 4.55 -12.51 -19.05
N GLU A 11 5.77 -12.43 -19.56
CA GLU A 11 6.36 -13.44 -20.44
C GLU A 11 7.75 -13.82 -19.93
N ASN A 12 8.01 -15.12 -19.74
CA ASN A 12 9.36 -15.61 -19.46
C ASN A 12 10.21 -15.47 -20.72
N LYS A 13 11.39 -14.85 -20.59
CA LYS A 13 12.35 -14.63 -21.68
C LYS A 13 13.76 -14.92 -21.22
N THR A 14 14.63 -15.19 -22.18
CA THR A 14 16.07 -15.33 -21.94
C THR A 14 16.78 -14.15 -22.59
N SER A 15 17.64 -13.47 -21.84
CA SER A 15 18.45 -12.37 -22.35
C SER A 15 19.50 -12.88 -23.34
N GLN A 16 20.10 -11.98 -24.12
CA GLN A 16 21.18 -12.33 -25.03
C GLN A 16 22.40 -12.94 -24.30
N ALA A 17 22.56 -12.63 -23.01
CA ALA A 17 23.60 -13.20 -22.16
C ALA A 17 23.21 -14.56 -21.53
N GLY A 18 22.08 -15.15 -21.93
CA GLY A 18 21.61 -16.44 -21.42
C GLY A 18 20.91 -16.40 -20.06
N LYS A 19 20.71 -15.22 -19.48
CA LYS A 19 20.00 -15.06 -18.20
C LYS A 19 18.49 -14.97 -18.42
N ASP A 20 17.74 -15.84 -17.76
CA ASP A 20 16.27 -15.79 -17.75
C ASP A 20 15.75 -14.60 -16.95
N PHE A 21 14.66 -14.01 -17.44
CA PHE A 21 13.96 -12.90 -16.82
C PHE A 21 12.48 -12.91 -17.21
N VAL A 22 11.64 -12.27 -16.40
CA VAL A 22 10.24 -12.02 -16.74
C VAL A 22 10.14 -10.65 -17.42
N SER A 23 9.55 -10.61 -18.60
CA SER A 23 9.21 -9.37 -19.30
C SER A 23 7.79 -8.97 -18.91
N CYS A 24 7.61 -7.73 -18.44
CA CYS A 24 6.30 -7.15 -18.17
C CYS A 24 5.93 -6.18 -19.29
N LYS A 25 4.79 -6.39 -19.95
CA LYS A 25 4.27 -5.50 -20.99
C LYS A 25 2.95 -4.92 -20.53
N ILE A 26 2.79 -3.62 -20.69
CA ILE A 26 1.59 -2.89 -20.29
C ILE A 26 1.04 -2.15 -21.49
N LYS A 27 -0.26 -2.21 -21.68
CA LYS A 27 -0.99 -1.39 -22.63
C LYS A 27 -1.56 -0.19 -21.89
N THR A 28 -1.22 1.03 -22.34
CA THR A 28 -1.72 2.28 -21.78
C THR A 28 -2.20 3.21 -22.90
N TRP A 29 -3.04 4.19 -22.57
CA TRP A 29 -3.36 5.27 -23.49
C TRP A 29 -2.23 6.30 -23.52
N SER A 30 -1.81 6.74 -24.70
CA SER A 30 -0.89 7.86 -24.88
C SER A 30 -1.66 9.08 -25.35
N GLU A 31 -1.75 10.11 -24.51
CA GLU A 31 -2.41 11.38 -24.88
C GLU A 31 -1.68 12.08 -26.03
N ASN A 32 -0.35 12.05 -26.05
CA ASN A 32 0.45 12.67 -27.11
C ASN A 32 0.25 12.01 -28.48
N GLN A 33 0.08 10.68 -28.50
CA GLN A 33 -0.08 9.93 -29.75
C GLN A 33 -1.55 9.61 -30.08
N GLN A 34 -2.49 9.98 -29.19
CA GLN A 34 -3.93 9.72 -29.31
C GLN A 34 -4.23 8.25 -29.67
N LYS A 35 -3.49 7.31 -29.08
CA LYS A 35 -3.62 5.87 -29.33
C LYS A 35 -3.19 5.04 -28.13
N ASP A 36 -3.59 3.77 -28.14
CA ASP A 36 -3.03 2.78 -27.23
C ASP A 36 -1.58 2.47 -27.59
N LEU A 37 -0.72 2.44 -26.58
CA LEU A 37 0.70 2.16 -26.68
C LEU A 37 1.06 0.99 -25.77
N TRP A 38 1.82 0.05 -26.33
CA TRP A 38 2.48 -0.98 -25.54
C TRP A 38 3.83 -0.47 -25.05
N ILE A 39 4.02 -0.54 -23.74
CA ILE A 39 5.29 -0.23 -23.08
C ILE A 39 5.82 -1.50 -22.41
N SER A 40 7.14 -1.64 -22.34
CA SER A 40 7.79 -2.85 -21.82
C SER A 40 8.72 -2.53 -20.64
N GLY A 41 8.82 -3.46 -19.70
CA GLY A 41 9.71 -3.37 -18.56
C GLY A 41 10.05 -4.76 -18.05
N PHE A 42 10.69 -4.80 -16.89
CA PHE A 42 11.01 -6.05 -16.21
C PHE A 42 9.91 -6.42 -15.21
N GLY A 43 9.52 -7.69 -15.23
CA GLY A 43 8.66 -8.28 -14.22
C GLY A 43 9.42 -8.49 -12.91
N ASN A 44 8.81 -8.09 -11.80
CA ASN A 44 9.29 -8.34 -10.44
C ASN A 44 8.11 -8.31 -9.44
N SER A 45 8.43 -8.44 -8.14
CA SER A 45 7.42 -8.47 -7.06
C SER A 45 6.52 -7.24 -7.00
N ILE A 46 6.93 -6.10 -7.59
CA ILE A 46 6.08 -4.91 -7.66
C ILE A 46 5.11 -5.04 -8.83
N THR A 47 5.60 -5.31 -10.04
CA THR A 47 4.74 -5.40 -11.23
C THR A 47 3.78 -6.59 -11.17
N GLU A 48 4.10 -7.62 -10.41
CA GLU A 48 3.22 -8.77 -10.13
C GLU A 48 1.97 -8.38 -9.34
N THR A 49 2.01 -7.27 -8.58
CA THR A 49 0.84 -6.78 -7.83
C THR A 49 -0.08 -5.91 -8.67
N TRP A 50 0.34 -5.50 -9.86
CA TRP A 50 -0.45 -4.61 -10.71
C TRP A 50 -1.57 -5.36 -11.41
N ALA A 51 -2.74 -4.71 -11.47
CA ALA A 51 -3.91 -5.22 -12.14
C ALA A 51 -4.38 -4.27 -13.25
N VAL A 52 -5.22 -4.80 -14.15
CA VAL A 52 -5.94 -3.98 -15.13
C VAL A 52 -6.85 -2.99 -14.39
N GLY A 53 -6.79 -1.72 -14.79
CA GLY A 53 -7.49 -0.61 -14.16
C GLY A 53 -6.64 0.18 -13.16
N ASP A 54 -5.50 -0.37 -12.71
CA ASP A 54 -4.61 0.36 -11.80
C ASP A 54 -3.97 1.55 -12.51
N THR A 55 -3.77 2.63 -11.76
CA THR A 55 -2.93 3.76 -12.14
C THR A 55 -1.60 3.65 -11.40
N VAL A 56 -0.51 3.54 -12.14
CA VAL A 56 0.85 3.33 -11.61
C VAL A 56 1.78 4.44 -12.05
N ASP A 57 2.72 4.82 -11.19
CA ASP A 57 3.76 5.80 -11.52
C ASP A 57 5.03 5.08 -12.00
N VAL A 58 5.52 5.40 -13.20
CA VAL A 58 6.71 4.81 -13.81
C VAL A 58 7.52 5.87 -14.57
N ASP A 59 8.81 5.60 -14.76
CA ASP A 59 9.66 6.43 -15.61
C ASP A 59 9.70 5.84 -17.02
N LEU A 60 9.25 6.60 -18.03
CA LEU A 60 9.23 6.16 -19.42
C LEU A 60 10.52 6.55 -20.15
N GLU A 61 11.07 5.61 -20.91
CA GLU A 61 12.26 5.79 -21.73
C GLU A 61 12.02 5.22 -23.14
N GLN A 62 12.23 6.03 -24.17
CA GLN A 62 12.14 5.56 -25.55
C GLN A 62 13.48 4.95 -26.00
N LYS A 63 13.45 3.71 -26.50
CA LYS A 63 14.60 3.02 -27.11
C LYS A 63 14.26 2.60 -28.53
N GLY A 64 14.68 3.43 -29.49
CA GLY A 64 14.30 3.26 -30.90
C GLY A 64 12.79 3.40 -31.09
N GLU A 65 12.16 2.35 -31.64
CA GLU A 65 10.72 2.32 -31.88
C GLU A 65 9.91 1.85 -30.65
N TYR A 66 10.58 1.40 -29.59
CA TYR A 66 9.94 0.84 -28.42
C TYR A 66 9.94 1.82 -27.24
N TRP A 67 8.89 1.74 -26.43
CA TRP A 67 8.80 2.43 -25.16
C TRP A 67 9.05 1.47 -24.02
N ASN A 68 10.01 1.82 -23.17
CA ASN A 68 10.28 1.09 -21.96
C ASN A 68 9.80 1.88 -20.74
N PHE A 69 9.51 1.17 -19.66
CA PHE A 69 9.29 1.76 -18.36
C PHE A 69 10.27 1.19 -17.34
N ASN A 70 10.70 2.05 -16.42
CA ASN A 70 11.45 1.69 -15.24
C ASN A 70 10.61 2.01 -14.00
N LEU A 71 10.79 1.20 -12.96
CA LEU A 71 10.18 1.47 -11.68
C LEU A 71 10.93 2.59 -10.96
N ASN A 72 10.19 3.43 -10.26
CA ASN A 72 10.69 4.49 -9.39
C ASN A 72 10.13 4.28 -7.95
N ASN A 73 10.49 5.18 -7.04
CA ASN A 73 10.08 5.08 -5.63
C ASN A 73 8.55 5.13 -5.39
N ASN A 74 7.80 5.61 -6.39
CA ASN A 74 6.35 5.74 -6.37
C ASN A 74 5.63 4.63 -7.12
N SER A 75 6.34 3.76 -7.83
CA SER A 75 5.78 2.57 -8.51
C SER A 75 5.24 1.50 -7.56
N ARG A 76 5.04 1.85 -6.28
CA ARG A 76 4.79 0.92 -5.18
C ARG A 76 3.63 -0.02 -5.51
N PRO A 77 3.68 -1.25 -4.95
CA PRO A 77 2.58 -2.18 -5.08
C PRO A 77 1.29 -1.50 -4.66
N SER A 78 0.27 -1.55 -5.51
CA SER A 78 -1.08 -1.21 -5.14
C SER A 78 -1.42 -2.10 -3.94
N LYS A 79 -1.54 -1.54 -2.73
CA LYS A 79 -2.12 -2.30 -1.63
C LYS A 79 -3.50 -2.69 -2.12
N THR A 80 -3.76 -3.99 -2.27
CA THR A 80 -5.07 -4.42 -2.72
C THR A 80 -6.10 -3.85 -1.74
N ALA A 81 -7.32 -3.58 -2.21
CA ALA A 81 -8.39 -3.15 -1.31
C ALA A 81 -8.54 -4.13 -0.12
N LEU A 82 -8.24 -5.42 -0.34
CA LEU A 82 -8.19 -6.45 0.69
C LEU A 82 -7.07 -6.20 1.73
N ASP A 83 -5.88 -5.79 1.31
CA ASP A 83 -4.78 -5.49 2.24
C ASP A 83 -5.04 -4.24 3.05
N VAL A 84 -5.65 -3.22 2.43
CA VAL A 84 -6.13 -2.03 3.14
C VAL A 84 -7.22 -2.41 4.15
N LEU A 85 -8.18 -3.26 3.75
CA LEU A 85 -9.23 -3.75 4.64
C LEU A 85 -8.68 -4.59 5.80
N LYS A 86 -7.68 -5.43 5.56
CA LYS A 86 -6.99 -6.19 6.62
C LYS A 86 -6.28 -5.27 7.60
N GLU A 87 -5.57 -4.26 7.11
CA GLU A 87 -4.91 -3.26 7.97
C GLU A 87 -5.92 -2.46 8.78
N ILE A 88 -7.05 -2.06 8.18
CA ILE A 88 -8.14 -1.38 8.87
C ILE A 88 -8.76 -2.31 9.93
N SER A 89 -9.02 -3.59 9.60
CA SER A 89 -9.56 -4.57 10.54
C SER A 89 -8.64 -4.75 11.75
N ALA A 90 -7.33 -4.95 11.52
CA ALA A 90 -6.36 -5.11 12.60
C ALA A 90 -6.28 -3.87 13.50
N LYS A 91 -6.31 -2.66 12.93
CA LYS A 91 -6.37 -1.41 13.71
C LYS A 91 -7.65 -1.29 14.52
N LEU A 92 -8.77 -1.71 13.96
CA LEU A 92 -10.04 -1.76 14.68
C LEU A 92 -9.96 -2.77 15.83
N ASP A 93 -9.49 -4.00 15.61
CA ASP A 93 -9.38 -5.03 16.65
C ASP A 93 -8.55 -4.58 17.87
N VAL A 94 -7.50 -3.79 17.65
CA VAL A 94 -6.74 -3.09 18.71
C VAL A 94 -7.59 -2.04 19.44
N LEU A 95 -8.33 -1.20 18.70
CA LEU A 95 -9.19 -0.15 19.28
C LEU A 95 -10.37 -0.71 20.09
N ILE A 96 -10.99 -1.81 19.64
CA ILE A 96 -12.09 -2.48 20.33
C ILE A 96 -11.60 -3.53 21.35
N GLY A 97 -10.28 -3.66 21.55
CA GLY A 97 -9.68 -4.50 22.59
C GLY A 97 -10.04 -5.98 22.46
N LYS A 98 -10.20 -6.48 21.24
CA LYS A 98 -10.65 -7.86 20.98
C LYS A 98 -9.54 -8.91 21.07
N ASP A 99 -8.28 -8.50 21.00
CA ASP A 99 -7.16 -9.44 21.17
C ASP A 99 -6.67 -9.48 22.61
N LYS A 100 -6.40 -10.71 23.04
CA LYS A 100 -6.11 -11.17 24.40
C LYS A 100 -4.94 -10.40 25.03
N SER A 101 -4.98 -10.38 26.36
CA SER A 101 -4.17 -9.64 27.33
C SER A 101 -3.01 -8.80 26.76
N THR A 102 -3.13 -7.49 26.99
CA THR A 102 -2.07 -6.48 26.87
C THR A 102 -0.71 -6.87 27.49
N GLU A 103 -0.67 -7.90 28.34
CA GLU A 103 0.53 -8.42 29.00
C GLU A 103 1.43 -9.27 28.07
N GLU A 104 0.88 -9.91 27.03
CA GLU A 104 1.68 -10.73 26.10
C GLU A 104 2.45 -9.85 25.10
N LEU A 105 1.84 -8.78 24.60
CA LEU A 105 2.44 -7.85 23.64
C LEU A 105 3.55 -6.96 24.26
N ALA A 106 3.43 -6.58 25.52
CA ALA A 106 4.45 -5.75 26.19
C ALA A 106 5.75 -6.52 26.46
N LYS A 107 5.65 -7.83 26.71
CA LYS A 107 6.82 -8.71 26.91
C LYS A 107 7.63 -8.93 25.63
N GLU A 108 6.99 -9.03 24.47
CA GLU A 108 7.71 -9.18 23.20
C GLU A 108 8.39 -7.89 22.73
N LEU A 109 7.85 -6.72 23.11
CA LEU A 109 8.34 -5.41 22.67
C LEU A 109 9.31 -4.75 23.66
N GLY A 110 9.72 -5.46 24.72
CA GLY A 110 10.66 -4.94 25.73
C GLY A 110 10.13 -3.71 26.48
N GLY A 111 8.81 -3.50 26.48
CA GLY A 111 8.16 -2.34 27.08
C GLY A 111 7.60 -2.65 28.46
N GLU A 112 7.75 -1.72 29.39
CA GLU A 112 7.09 -1.80 30.69
C GLU A 112 5.58 -1.54 30.54
N VAL A 113 4.76 -2.45 31.08
CA VAL A 113 3.30 -2.29 31.13
C VAL A 113 2.95 -1.25 32.18
N VAL A 114 2.50 -0.07 31.75
CA VAL A 114 1.83 0.86 32.66
C VAL A 114 0.41 0.34 32.94
N PRO A 115 0.01 0.12 34.20
CA PRO A 115 -1.29 -0.45 34.52
C PRO A 115 -2.42 0.49 34.07
N LYS A 116 -3.48 -0.10 33.50
CA LYS A 116 -4.71 0.58 33.11
C LYS A 116 -5.32 1.28 34.33
N ILE A 117 -5.63 2.56 34.18
CA ILE A 117 -6.46 3.32 35.12
C ILE A 117 -7.84 2.66 35.12
N ASN A 118 -8.20 2.00 36.21
CA ASN A 118 -9.54 1.49 36.44
C ASN A 118 -10.48 2.68 36.64
N ASN A 119 -11.25 3.04 35.61
CA ASN A 119 -12.45 3.86 35.78
C ASN A 119 -13.54 3.00 36.44
N LYS A 120 -13.39 2.73 37.74
CA LYS A 120 -14.53 2.42 38.61
C LYS A 120 -15.12 3.76 39.05
N GLY A 121 -16.41 3.93 38.79
CA GLY A 121 -17.19 5.17 38.90
C GLY A 121 -16.66 6.19 39.91
N GLN A 122 -16.30 7.37 39.39
CA GLN A 122 -16.35 8.57 40.20
C GLN A 122 -17.82 8.99 40.25
N GLU A 123 -18.37 9.04 41.46
CA GLU A 123 -19.59 9.79 41.73
C GLU A 123 -19.39 11.22 41.20
N GLU A 124 -20.31 11.66 40.35
CA GLU A 124 -20.38 13.04 39.90
C GLU A 124 -20.70 13.90 41.13
N ASN A 125 -19.69 14.55 41.72
CA ASN A 125 -19.94 15.62 42.68
C ASN A 125 -20.67 16.75 41.93
N PRO A 126 -21.86 17.17 42.38
CA PRO A 126 -22.56 18.28 41.75
C PRO A 126 -21.69 19.53 41.85
N ILE A 127 -21.52 20.22 40.71
CA ILE A 127 -20.77 21.48 40.62
C ILE A 127 -21.51 22.53 41.45
N ASP A 128 -20.87 23.03 42.49
CA ASP A 128 -21.37 24.16 43.27
C ASP A 128 -21.19 25.45 42.44
N VAL A 129 -22.30 25.92 41.88
CA VAL A 129 -22.38 27.15 41.08
C VAL A 129 -21.98 28.42 41.84
N SER A 130 -21.80 28.35 43.17
CA SER A 130 -21.30 29.48 43.98
C SER A 130 -19.79 29.70 43.88
N GLU A 131 -19.02 28.73 43.33
CA GLU A 131 -17.56 28.85 43.15
C GLU A 131 -17.15 29.35 41.75
N ILE A 132 -18.10 29.70 40.88
CA ILE A 132 -17.78 30.25 39.55
C ILE A 132 -17.60 31.77 39.67
N PRO A 133 -16.37 32.31 39.55
CA PRO A 133 -16.18 33.76 39.56
C PRO A 133 -16.75 34.38 38.27
N PHE A 134 -17.56 35.43 38.44
CA PHE A 134 -18.06 36.28 37.35
C PHE A 134 -16.98 37.22 36.82
#